data_AF-A0A7X1FAP5-F1
#
_entry.id   AF-A0A7X1FAP5-F1
#
_cell.length_a   1.000
_cell.length_b   1.000
_cell.length_c   1.000
_cell.angle_alpha   90.00
_cell.angle_beta   90.00
_cell.angle_gamma   90.00
#
_symmetry.space_group_name_H-M   'P 1'
#
loop_
_entity.id
_entity.type
_entity.pdbx_description
1 polymer ?
#
loop_
_entity_poly.entity_id
_entity_poly.type
_entity_poly.pdbx_seq_one_letter_code
_entity_poly.pdbx_strand_id
1 'polypeptide(L)'
;MTVAPYYIHRMIQAIHRDPEACAAFASDPAPYYARYGLDQRQIALLEDASVASMTELGVHPNLQMKYLRMRTPRPAAGESALPGPLDAYLDRLLEKRNG
;
A
#
# COMPACT_ATOMS: atom_id res chain seq x y z
N MET A 1 -4.80 -13.54 13.22
CA MET A 1 -4.54 -12.42 12.30
C MET A 1 -3.03 -12.29 12.15
N THR A 2 -2.52 -12.39 10.94
CA THR A 2 -1.09 -12.17 10.66
C THR A 2 -0.80 -10.67 10.81
N VAL A 3 0.33 -10.33 11.44
CA VAL A 3 0.83 -8.95 11.51
C VAL A 3 2.08 -8.89 10.64
N ALA A 4 2.14 -7.90 9.75
CA ALA A 4 3.31 -7.73 8.89
C ALA A 4 4.57 -7.53 9.73
N PRO A 5 5.73 -8.01 9.26
CA PRO A 5 7.01 -7.67 9.85
C PRO A 5 7.17 -6.15 10.00
N TYR A 6 7.74 -5.72 11.12
CA TYR A 6 7.89 -4.30 11.45
C TYR A 6 8.55 -3.47 10.34
N TYR A 7 9.54 -4.03 9.64
CA TYR A 7 10.26 -3.33 8.57
C TYR A 7 9.36 -2.93 7.40
N ILE A 8 8.32 -3.71 7.07
CA ILE A 8 7.35 -3.36 6.01
C ILE A 8 6.55 -2.12 6.45
N HIS A 9 6.03 -2.12 7.67
CA HIS A 9 5.32 -0.97 8.21
C HIS A 9 6.21 0.27 8.30
N ARG A 10 7.46 0.09 8.73
CA ARG A 10 8.44 1.17 8.84
C ARG A 10 8.79 1.75 7.47
N MET A 11 8.94 0.91 6.45
CA MET A 11 9.17 1.32 5.07
C MET A 11 8.03 2.21 4.56
N ILE A 12 6.79 1.74 4.65
CA ILE A 12 5.61 2.49 4.18
C ILE A 12 5.52 3.84 4.87
N GLN A 13 5.75 3.89 6.19
CA GLN A 13 5.72 5.12 6.95
C GLN A 13 6.84 6.09 6.59
N ALA A 14 8.06 5.59 6.35
CA ALA A 14 9.21 6.42 6.01
C ALA A 14 9.03 7.07 4.63
N ILE A 15 8.68 6.27 3.62
CA ILE A 15 8.45 6.74 2.25
C ILE A 15 7.30 7.75 2.22
N HIS A 16 6.19 7.46 2.88
CA HIS A 16 5.01 8.33 2.88
C HIS A 16 5.27 9.72 3.53
N ARG A 17 6.25 9.83 4.43
CA ARG A 17 6.58 11.10 5.11
C ARG A 17 7.52 11.98 4.29
N ASP A 18 8.14 11.43 3.25
CA ASP A 18 9.13 12.12 2.43
C ASP A 18 8.60 12.24 0.99
N PRO A 19 8.24 13.45 0.53
CA PRO A 19 7.72 13.66 -0.83
C PRO A 19 8.68 13.21 -1.93
N GLU A 20 9.99 13.38 -1.74
CA GLU A 20 10.99 12.97 -2.74
C GLU A 20 11.09 11.44 -2.78
N ALA A 21 11.12 10.81 -1.61
CA ALA A 21 11.14 9.35 -1.54
C ALA A 21 9.85 8.73 -2.10
N CYS A 22 8.71 9.38 -1.87
CA CYS A 22 7.42 8.99 -2.44
C CYS A 22 7.43 9.04 -3.98
N ALA A 23 7.94 10.12 -4.57
CA ALA A 23 8.06 10.25 -6.02
C ALA A 23 9.03 9.21 -6.61
N ALA A 24 10.17 9.01 -5.96
CA ALA A 24 11.14 8.00 -6.36
C ALA A 24 10.56 6.57 -6.25
N PHE A 25 9.87 6.27 -5.14
CA PHE A 25 9.23 4.96 -4.92
C PHE A 25 8.11 4.67 -5.93
N ALA A 26 7.33 5.68 -6.30
CA ALA A 26 6.30 5.55 -7.32
C ALA A 26 6.89 5.21 -8.70
N SER A 27 8.09 5.70 -9.00
CA SER A 27 8.79 5.43 -10.27
C SER A 27 9.55 4.11 -10.25
N ASP A 28 10.27 3.81 -9.17
CA ASP A 28 11.06 2.59 -9.00
C ASP A 28 11.04 2.15 -7.52
N PRO A 29 10.22 1.15 -7.17
CA PRO A 29 10.08 0.67 -5.80
C PRO A 29 11.19 -0.32 -5.38
N ALA A 30 11.91 -0.93 -6.34
CA ALA A 30 12.85 -2.01 -6.07
C ALA A 30 14.01 -1.63 -5.12
N PRO A 31 14.63 -0.43 -5.22
CA PRO A 31 15.65 0.02 -4.28
C PRO A 31 15.15 0.09 -2.84
N TYR A 32 13.87 0.42 -2.63
CA TYR A 32 13.29 0.50 -1.30
C TYR A 32 13.06 -0.89 -0.70
N TYR A 33 12.57 -1.84 -1.50
CA TYR A 33 12.44 -3.22 -1.02
C TYR A 33 13.78 -3.82 -0.62
N ALA A 34 14.81 -3.63 -1.45
CA ALA A 34 16.16 -4.09 -1.15
C ALA A 34 16.69 -3.45 0.15
N ARG A 35 16.51 -2.13 0.31
CA ARG A 35 16.94 -1.39 1.53
C ARG A 35 16.30 -1.91 2.81
N TYR A 36 15.05 -2.37 2.74
CA TYR A 36 14.32 -2.90 3.90
C TYR A 36 14.39 -4.43 4.01
N GLY A 37 15.10 -5.11 3.10
CA GLY A 37 15.34 -6.55 3.16
C GLY A 37 14.09 -7.39 2.90
N LEU A 38 13.18 -6.93 2.04
CA LEU A 38 11.98 -7.69 1.70
C LEU A 38 12.35 -8.93 0.86
N ASP A 39 11.67 -10.04 1.15
CA ASP A 39 11.79 -11.26 0.36
C ASP A 39 10.91 -11.20 -0.91
N GLN A 40 11.12 -12.16 -1.82
CA GLN A 40 10.40 -12.22 -3.09
C GLN A 40 8.87 -12.34 -2.94
N ARG A 41 8.39 -13.05 -1.91
CA ARG A 41 6.95 -13.20 -1.66
C ARG A 41 6.34 -11.88 -1.18
N GLN A 42 7.03 -11.18 -0.29
CA GLN A 42 6.60 -9.88 0.22
C GLN A 42 6.55 -8.83 -0.89
N ILE A 43 7.57 -8.83 -1.74
CA ILE A 43 7.62 -7.97 -2.93
C ILE A 43 6.43 -8.30 -3.83
N ALA A 44 6.21 -9.57 -4.17
CA ALA A 44 5.09 -9.96 -5.03
C ALA A 44 3.73 -9.51 -4.48
N LEU A 45 3.49 -9.66 -3.17
CA LEU A 45 2.24 -9.23 -2.52
C LEU A 45 2.09 -7.71 -2.45
N LEU A 46 3.19 -6.94 -2.36
CA LEU A 46 3.16 -5.48 -2.40
C LEU A 46 3.04 -4.95 -3.84
N GLU A 47 3.64 -5.63 -4.82
CA GLU A 47 3.56 -5.30 -6.24
C GLU A 47 2.17 -5.56 -6.83
N ASP A 48 1.47 -6.59 -6.36
CA ASP A 48 0.05 -6.81 -6.68
C ASP A 48 -0.83 -5.61 -6.31
N ALA A 49 -0.37 -4.79 -5.34
CA ALA A 49 -0.99 -3.52 -4.97
C ALA A 49 -2.51 -3.64 -4.70
N SER A 50 -2.94 -4.76 -4.12
CA SER A 50 -4.33 -4.96 -3.69
C SER A 50 -4.45 -4.96 -2.16
N VAL A 51 -5.63 -4.55 -1.69
CA VAL A 51 -5.99 -4.63 -0.26
C VAL A 51 -5.92 -6.08 0.23
N ALA A 52 -6.30 -7.05 -0.61
CA ALA A 52 -6.26 -8.47 -0.27
C ALA A 52 -4.83 -8.95 0.00
N SER A 53 -3.89 -8.68 -0.91
CA SER A 53 -2.48 -9.08 -0.78
C SER A 53 -1.78 -8.41 0.40
N MET A 54 -2.08 -7.13 0.66
CA MET A 54 -1.55 -6.46 1.85
C MET A 54 -2.21 -6.94 3.16
N THR A 55 -3.47 -7.39 3.14
CA THR A 55 -4.10 -8.07 4.27
C THR A 55 -3.46 -9.42 4.53
N GLU A 56 -3.12 -10.19 3.49
CA GLU A 56 -2.39 -11.45 3.63
C GLU A 56 -1.03 -11.22 4.31
N LEU A 57 -0.32 -10.16 3.91
CA LEU A 57 0.92 -9.74 4.57
C LEU A 57 0.72 -9.27 6.02
N GLY A 58 -0.51 -9.01 6.46
CA GLY A 58 -0.79 -8.46 7.78
C GLY A 58 -0.52 -6.97 7.90
N VAL A 59 -0.52 -6.23 6.79
CA VAL A 59 -0.33 -4.78 6.78
C VAL A 59 -1.55 -4.10 7.37
N HIS A 60 -1.35 -3.18 8.31
CA HIS A 60 -2.43 -2.44 8.95
C HIS A 60 -3.22 -1.58 7.93
N PRO A 61 -4.57 -1.50 8.00
CA PRO A 61 -5.40 -0.78 7.02
C PRO A 61 -4.94 0.64 6.67
N ASN A 62 -4.62 1.46 7.67
CA ASN A 62 -4.07 2.82 7.44
C ASN A 62 -2.78 2.82 6.58
N LEU A 63 -1.94 1.79 6.71
CA LEU A 63 -0.70 1.68 5.93
C LEU A 63 -0.97 1.13 4.53
N GLN A 64 -1.95 0.25 4.37
CA GLN A 64 -2.43 -0.18 3.05
C GLN A 64 -2.88 1.04 2.22
N MET A 65 -3.70 1.90 2.83
CA MET A 65 -4.18 3.13 2.24
C MET A 65 -3.05 4.07 1.79
N LYS A 66 -2.02 4.22 2.61
CA LYS A 66 -0.85 5.04 2.28
C LYS A 66 -0.05 4.42 1.15
N TYR A 67 0.18 3.12 1.20
CA TYR A 67 0.90 2.40 0.15
C TYR A 67 0.22 2.57 -1.21
N LEU A 68 -1.09 2.34 -1.29
CA LEU A 68 -1.84 2.50 -2.54
C LEU A 68 -1.77 3.92 -3.08
N ARG A 69 -1.88 4.94 -2.22
CA ARG A 69 -1.71 6.34 -2.64
C ARG A 69 -0.33 6.66 -3.21
N MET A 70 0.73 5.98 -2.74
CA MET A 70 2.08 6.15 -3.29
C MET A 70 2.24 5.41 -4.64
N ARG A 71 1.48 4.34 -4.86
CA ARG A 71 1.58 3.46 -6.04
C ARG A 71 0.62 3.82 -7.16
N THR A 72 -0.47 4.53 -6.87
CA THR A 72 -1.40 5.01 -7.88
C THR A 72 -0.92 6.36 -8.42
N PRO A 73 -0.76 6.51 -9.75
CA PRO A 73 -0.48 7.81 -10.36
C PRO A 73 -1.57 8.80 -9.94
N ARG A 74 -1.19 10.03 -9.55
CA ARG A 74 -2.17 11.08 -9.30
C ARG A 74 -2.91 11.33 -10.63
N PRO A 75 -4.24 11.18 -10.71
CA PRO A 75 -4.96 11.53 -11.93
C PRO A 75 -4.71 13.00 -12.25
N ALA A 76 -4.56 13.31 -13.55
CA ALA A 76 -4.46 14.68 -14.01
C ALA A 76 -5.69 15.47 -13.52
N ALA A 77 -5.50 16.75 -13.21
CA ALA A 77 -6.59 17.60 -12.71
C ALA A 77 -7.75 17.60 -13.72
N GLY A 78 -8.88 16.97 -13.35
CA GLY A 78 -10.09 16.91 -14.18
C GLY A 78 -10.69 15.51 -14.37
N GLU A 79 -9.97 14.44 -14.05
CA GLU A 79 -10.53 13.08 -14.11
C GLU A 79 -11.17 12.70 -12.78
N SER A 80 -12.45 12.32 -12.82
CA SER A 80 -13.18 11.77 -11.66
C SER A 80 -12.38 10.61 -11.10
N ALA A 81 -11.95 10.76 -9.84
CA ALA A 81 -11.18 9.75 -9.14
C ALA A 81 -11.90 8.40 -9.25
N LEU A 82 -11.24 7.40 -9.85
CA LEU A 82 -11.59 6.00 -9.70
C LEU A 82 -11.91 5.73 -8.21
N PRO A 83 -12.87 4.83 -7.88
CA PRO A 83 -13.19 4.52 -6.49
C PRO A 83 -11.88 4.28 -5.75
N GLY A 84 -11.64 5.16 -4.79
CA GLY A 84 -10.34 5.28 -4.19
C GLY A 84 -10.05 4.03 -3.37
N PRO A 85 -8.79 3.81 -2.97
CA PRO A 85 -8.44 2.79 -1.99
C PRO A 85 -9.33 2.81 -0.72
N LEU A 86 -9.91 3.98 -0.40
CA LEU A 86 -10.80 4.20 0.73
C LEU A 86 -12.16 3.55 0.51
N ASP A 87 -12.70 3.63 -0.71
CA ASP A 87 -14.01 3.08 -1.06
C ASP A 87 -13.97 1.55 -1.00
N ALA A 88 -12.93 0.93 -1.60
CA ALA A 88 -12.71 -0.51 -1.51
C ALA A 88 -12.51 -1.02 -0.07
N TYR A 89 -11.92 -0.20 0.80
CA TYR A 89 -11.78 -0.51 2.22
C TYR A 89 -13.11 -0.41 2.97
N LEU A 90 -13.90 0.63 2.70
CA LEU A 90 -15.21 0.84 3.30
C LEU A 90 -16.19 -0.27 2.91
N ASP A 91 -16.22 -0.68 1.64
CA ASP A 91 -17.06 -1.77 1.16
C ASP A 91 -16.79 -3.06 1.96
N ARG A 92 -15.51 -3.43 2.13
CA ARG A 92 -15.13 -4.62 2.89
C ARG A 92 -15.52 -4.55 4.38
N LEU A 93 -15.42 -3.37 5.00
CA LEU A 93 -15.86 -3.20 6.39
C LEU A 93 -17.37 -3.37 6.53
N LEU A 94 -18.14 -2.90 5.55
CA LEU A 94 -19.59 -3.04 5.52
C LEU A 94 -20.00 -4.50 5.25
N GLU A 95 -19.32 -5.20 4.35
CA GLU A 95 -19.54 -6.63 4.09
C GLU A 95 -19.28 -7.49 5.33
N LYS A 96 -18.18 -7.25 6.06
CA LYS A 96 -17.87 -7.98 7.30
C LYS A 96 -18.85 -7.75 8.46
N ARG A 97 -19.66 -6.70 8.40
CA ARG A 97 -20.60 -6.33 9.45
C ARG A 97 -22.01 -6.90 9.23
N ASN A 98 -22.29 -7.37 8.01
CA ASN A 98 -23.58 -7.91 7.58
C ASN A 98 -23.58 -9.45 7.42
N GLY A 99 -22.48 -10.11 7.76
CA GLY A 99 -22.31 -11.57 7.70
C GLY A 99 -22.06 -12.19 9.07
#